data_AF-A0A957Q7G2-F1
#
_entry.id   AF-A0A957Q7G2-F1
#
_cell.length_a   1.000
_cell.length_b   1.000
_cell.length_c   1.000
_cell.angle_alpha   90.00
_cell.angle_beta   90.00
_cell.angle_gamma   90.00
#
_symmetry.space_group_name_H-M   'P 1'
#
loop_
_entity.id
_entity.type
_entity.pdbx_description
1 polymer ?
#
loop_
_entity_poly.entity_id
_entity_poly.type
_entity_poly.pdbx_seq_one_letter_code
_entity_poly.pdbx_strand_id
1 'polypeptide(L)'
;RNGGGANLAETDELIGAEPYMLANVRDLGTARRFLEKIEIFKERMGWHGASAEGNPSGGNKYRGLYNIVLKSIGAARKKDPASRLDYVIEYGELMRDAGYYFMDSPGNDLESIAGQVASGCNVIFFVTGNGSITNFPFVPTIKVVTTTRRFELLSRDMDVNAGAYQDGTPMDELGQQTLDLTVNVASGERTVGEKAGHAQVQIWRNWQQTDASQLQTLLNAPKPTGAPIVIQPATTASPVQFIMQQVNGQPTADRIGLILPTSLCSGQVANMIAYHLNKQKLGQPEGISRYVSLAHTEGCGNSGGSAEQMYAQAMVGYAFHPLVRHCLLLEHGCEKTHNDFMRHQIENLGGDMDKLGFASIQLDGGIEKVTEKVEAWFADQIAKDAAPATVQVGLGALRLGLHTDGPVTNSVATQLADLTKMVVSAGGTVVVPENAGLLSSAAYRDNVLTAVTVLPSLGYGEHAAQPGFHIMEAPTEHWVETLTGFAATGVQVIVAHVADQPMQTHPLVPVLQVSAAEAMESFAADLDLLLDGAPASWNEQILGLVKRVIEHDYAPKLYQQGNIDFQFTRGLLGVSL
;
A
#
# COMPACT_ATOMS: atom_id res chain seq x y z
N ARG A 1 -38.08 8.41 12.47
CA ARG A 1 -39.02 9.53 12.74
C ARG A 1 -39.46 10.22 11.44
N ASN A 2 -38.55 10.51 10.51
CA ASN A 2 -38.87 11.24 9.26
C ASN A 2 -38.90 10.37 7.99
N GLY A 3 -39.01 9.04 8.11
CA GLY A 3 -39.13 8.12 6.96
C GLY A 3 -37.84 7.82 6.19
N GLY A 4 -36.67 8.27 6.67
CA GLY A 4 -35.36 7.93 6.07
C GLY A 4 -34.79 6.57 6.52
N GLY A 5 -33.76 6.11 5.81
CA GLY A 5 -32.91 4.98 6.19
C GLY A 5 -31.63 5.44 6.90
N ALA A 6 -31.15 4.65 7.86
CA ALA A 6 -29.84 4.85 8.49
C ALA A 6 -29.08 3.52 8.50
N ASN A 7 -27.77 3.55 8.29
CA ASN A 7 -26.92 2.37 8.24
C ASN A 7 -25.78 2.48 9.25
N LEU A 8 -25.65 1.48 10.12
CA LEU A 8 -24.48 1.26 10.97
C LEU A 8 -23.72 0.06 10.44
N ALA A 9 -22.41 0.16 10.29
CA ALA A 9 -21.55 -0.91 9.79
C ALA A 9 -20.55 -1.36 10.87
N GLU A 10 -19.47 -2.03 10.47
CA GLU A 10 -18.32 -2.41 11.31
C GLU A 10 -18.64 -3.53 12.32
N THR A 11 -18.66 -4.78 11.87
CA THR A 11 -19.04 -5.94 12.68
C THR A 11 -18.13 -6.14 13.89
N ASP A 12 -16.83 -6.00 13.70
CA ASP A 12 -15.81 -6.10 14.73
C ASP A 12 -15.85 -4.94 15.74
N GLU A 13 -16.37 -3.77 15.36
CA GLU A 13 -16.60 -2.66 16.28
C GLU A 13 -17.81 -2.87 17.20
N LEU A 14 -18.66 -3.88 16.97
CA LEU A 14 -19.84 -4.16 17.80
C LEU A 14 -19.71 -5.42 18.68
N ILE A 15 -18.55 -6.07 18.68
CA ILE A 15 -18.29 -7.26 19.49
C ILE A 15 -18.36 -6.92 20.98
N GLY A 16 -19.27 -7.58 21.70
CA GLY A 16 -19.55 -7.30 23.11
C GLY A 16 -20.61 -6.21 23.35
N ALA A 17 -21.10 -5.55 22.30
CA ALA A 17 -22.20 -4.58 22.38
C ALA A 17 -23.55 -5.16 21.92
N GLU A 18 -23.65 -6.47 21.75
CA GLU A 18 -24.86 -7.17 21.30
C GLU A 18 -26.07 -6.86 22.19
N PRO A 19 -25.98 -6.84 23.54
CA PRO A 19 -27.12 -6.49 24.38
C PRO A 19 -27.67 -5.09 24.10
N TYR A 20 -26.82 -4.13 23.71
CA TYR A 20 -27.24 -2.77 23.36
C TYR A 20 -27.96 -2.75 22.01
N MET A 21 -27.40 -3.41 21.00
CA MET A 21 -27.97 -3.47 19.67
C MET A 21 -29.31 -4.21 19.65
N LEU A 22 -29.44 -5.29 20.42
CA LEU A 22 -30.61 -6.15 20.46
C LEU A 22 -31.69 -5.70 21.46
N ALA A 23 -31.43 -4.68 22.28
CA ALA A 23 -32.41 -4.14 23.23
C ALA A 23 -33.69 -3.63 22.54
N ASN A 24 -33.59 -3.21 21.28
CA ASN A 24 -34.71 -2.76 20.46
C ASN A 24 -34.50 -3.26 19.02
N VAL A 25 -34.93 -4.49 18.75
CA VAL A 25 -34.80 -5.18 17.45
C VAL A 25 -36.18 -5.57 16.93
N ARG A 26 -36.36 -5.57 15.61
CA ARG A 26 -37.64 -5.84 14.94
C ARG A 26 -38.27 -7.18 15.34
N ASP A 27 -37.50 -8.24 15.21
CA ASP A 27 -37.96 -9.61 15.42
C ASP A 27 -36.78 -10.56 15.69
N LEU A 28 -37.12 -11.81 16.01
CA LEU A 28 -36.14 -12.87 16.29
C LEU A 28 -35.28 -13.21 15.07
N GLY A 29 -35.79 -13.08 13.85
CA GLY A 29 -35.03 -13.36 12.64
C GLY A 29 -33.89 -12.36 12.45
N THR A 30 -34.19 -11.08 12.64
CA THR A 30 -33.24 -9.97 12.59
C THR A 30 -32.18 -10.12 13.68
N ALA A 31 -32.59 -10.46 14.91
CA ALA A 31 -31.67 -10.70 16.02
C ALA A 31 -30.70 -11.87 15.75
N ARG A 32 -31.21 -12.98 15.21
CA ARG A 32 -30.38 -14.14 14.84
C ARG A 32 -29.39 -13.80 13.74
N ARG A 33 -29.83 -13.07 12.70
CA ARG A 33 -28.95 -12.66 11.61
C ARG A 33 -27.83 -11.74 12.11
N PHE A 34 -28.11 -10.82 13.03
CA PHE A 34 -27.08 -9.96 13.64
C PHE A 34 -26.01 -10.78 14.36
N LEU A 35 -26.42 -11.71 15.23
CA LEU A 35 -25.51 -12.59 15.97
C LEU A 35 -24.71 -13.52 15.03
N GLU A 36 -25.35 -14.02 13.97
CA GLU A 36 -24.69 -14.84 12.97
C GLU A 36 -23.54 -14.09 12.27
N LYS A 37 -23.71 -12.80 11.94
CA LYS A 37 -22.63 -12.00 11.35
C LYS A 37 -21.43 -11.84 12.27
N ILE A 38 -21.66 -11.63 13.56
CA ILE A 38 -20.58 -11.58 14.55
C ILE A 38 -19.81 -12.90 14.60
N GLU A 39 -20.51 -14.03 14.65
CA GLU A 39 -19.85 -15.34 14.73
C GLU A 39 -19.12 -15.70 13.42
N ILE A 40 -19.70 -15.41 12.26
CA ILE A 40 -19.03 -15.58 10.96
C ILE A 40 -17.78 -14.71 10.90
N PHE A 41 -17.84 -13.46 11.35
CA PHE A 41 -16.68 -12.57 11.34
C PHE A 41 -15.57 -13.08 12.25
N LYS A 42 -15.90 -13.53 13.48
CA LYS A 42 -14.93 -14.16 14.40
C LYS A 42 -14.31 -15.42 13.80
N GLU A 43 -15.10 -16.26 13.15
CA GLU A 43 -14.62 -17.47 12.48
C GLU A 43 -13.63 -17.13 11.36
N ARG A 44 -14.01 -16.20 10.47
CA ARG A 44 -13.14 -15.72 9.38
C ARG A 44 -11.83 -15.17 9.93
N MET A 45 -11.87 -14.34 10.97
CA MET A 45 -10.66 -13.85 11.63
C MET A 45 -9.75 -14.98 12.14
N GLY A 46 -10.36 -16.04 12.69
CA GLY A 46 -9.66 -17.22 13.18
C GLY A 46 -8.89 -17.99 12.10
N TRP A 47 -9.40 -18.05 10.86
CA TRP A 47 -8.69 -18.67 9.72
C TRP A 47 -7.34 -18.00 9.43
N HIS A 48 -7.21 -16.73 9.81
CA HIS A 48 -6.04 -15.90 9.59
C HIS A 48 -5.15 -15.79 10.85
N GLY A 49 -5.47 -16.51 11.93
CA GLY A 49 -4.72 -16.45 13.18
C GLY A 49 -4.91 -15.16 13.97
N ALA A 50 -5.94 -14.39 13.64
CA ALA A 50 -6.29 -13.16 14.33
C ALA A 50 -7.60 -13.31 15.10
N SER A 51 -7.83 -12.43 16.07
CA SER A 51 -9.08 -12.36 16.83
C SER A 51 -9.77 -11.04 16.54
N ALA A 52 -11.07 -11.10 16.28
CA ALA A 52 -11.89 -9.90 16.11
C ALA A 52 -11.92 -9.04 17.40
N GLU A 53 -11.64 -9.63 18.57
CA GLU A 53 -11.47 -8.91 19.84
C GLU A 53 -10.15 -8.10 19.91
N GLY A 54 -9.23 -8.33 18.97
CA GLY A 54 -7.97 -7.62 18.84
C GLY A 54 -8.09 -6.21 18.27
N ASN A 55 -9.31 -5.75 17.98
CA ASN A 55 -9.59 -4.47 17.34
C ASN A 55 -9.27 -3.18 18.15
N PRO A 56 -9.00 -3.18 19.48
CA PRO A 56 -8.44 -2.00 20.12
C PRO A 56 -6.98 -1.75 19.68
N SER A 57 -6.74 -0.63 18.97
CA SER A 57 -5.39 -0.21 18.56
C SER A 57 -4.50 0.16 19.75
N GLY A 58 -3.18 0.28 19.53
CA GLY A 58 -2.25 0.76 20.56
C GLY A 58 -2.65 2.14 21.11
N GLY A 59 -3.08 3.04 20.22
CA GLY A 59 -3.61 4.34 20.60
C GLY A 59 -4.91 4.27 21.42
N ASN A 60 -5.81 3.31 21.12
CA ASN A 60 -7.01 3.08 21.93
C ASN A 60 -6.64 2.64 23.35
N LYS A 61 -5.74 1.65 23.47
CA LYS A 61 -5.30 1.11 24.78
C LYS A 61 -4.60 2.17 25.62
N TYR A 62 -3.71 2.96 25.01
CA TYR A 62 -3.02 4.06 25.68
C TYR A 62 -3.98 5.11 26.27
N ARG A 63 -5.13 5.34 25.61
CA ARG A 63 -6.14 6.31 26.04
C ARG A 63 -7.28 5.71 26.89
N GLY A 64 -7.13 4.48 27.37
CA GLY A 64 -8.04 3.86 28.34
C GLY A 64 -9.14 2.96 27.76
N LEU A 65 -9.14 2.69 26.45
CA LEU A 65 -10.00 1.67 25.84
C LEU A 65 -9.28 0.31 25.88
N TYR A 66 -9.28 -0.32 27.05
CA TYR A 66 -8.44 -1.49 27.34
C TYR A 66 -8.87 -2.78 26.63
N ASN A 67 -10.16 -2.92 26.29
CA ASN A 67 -10.71 -4.11 25.66
C ASN A 67 -11.80 -3.76 24.64
N ILE A 68 -12.17 -4.75 23.83
CA ILE A 68 -13.14 -4.56 22.74
C ILE A 68 -14.51 -4.13 23.26
N VAL A 69 -15.00 -4.73 24.36
CA VAL A 69 -16.33 -4.44 24.91
C VAL A 69 -16.50 -2.95 25.25
N LEU A 70 -15.50 -2.33 25.89
CA LEU A 70 -15.54 -0.90 26.23
C LEU A 70 -15.58 0.00 24.99
N LYS A 71 -14.81 -0.36 23.96
CA LYS A 71 -14.79 0.33 22.65
C LYS A 71 -16.15 0.19 21.97
N SER A 72 -16.67 -1.04 21.91
CA SER A 72 -17.88 -1.40 21.19
C SER A 72 -19.15 -0.79 21.78
N ILE A 73 -19.24 -0.64 23.10
CA ILE A 73 -20.38 0.07 23.71
C ILE A 73 -20.41 1.53 23.25
N GLY A 74 -19.24 2.16 23.09
CA GLY A 74 -19.12 3.51 22.52
C GLY A 74 -19.54 3.56 21.06
N ALA A 75 -19.09 2.60 20.24
CA ALA A 75 -19.48 2.49 18.83
C ALA A 75 -21.00 2.26 18.68
N ALA A 76 -21.59 1.37 19.47
CA ALA A 76 -23.01 1.06 19.42
C ALA A 76 -23.91 2.26 19.75
N ARG A 77 -23.43 3.24 20.53
CA ARG A 77 -24.17 4.48 20.87
C ARG A 77 -24.44 5.38 19.67
N LYS A 78 -23.83 5.11 18.50
CA LYS A 78 -24.23 5.72 17.21
C LYS A 78 -25.68 5.36 16.85
N LYS A 79 -26.20 4.25 17.39
CA LYS A 79 -27.62 3.90 17.36
C LYS A 79 -28.31 4.43 18.62
N ASP A 80 -29.25 5.36 18.47
CA ASP A 80 -30.10 5.77 19.59
C ASP A 80 -30.91 4.57 20.18
N PRO A 81 -31.04 4.42 21.51
CA PRO A 81 -31.79 3.32 22.11
C PRO A 81 -33.25 3.19 21.63
N ALA A 82 -33.91 4.32 21.33
CA ALA A 82 -35.28 4.33 20.84
C ALA A 82 -35.39 3.92 19.36
N SER A 83 -34.28 3.93 18.61
CA SER A 83 -34.25 3.39 17.25
C SER A 83 -34.30 1.87 17.29
N ARG A 84 -35.18 1.27 16.48
CA ARG A 84 -35.30 -0.18 16.35
C ARG A 84 -34.37 -0.68 15.26
N LEU A 85 -33.54 -1.68 15.54
CA LEU A 85 -32.79 -2.39 14.49
C LEU A 85 -33.78 -3.15 13.62
N ASP A 86 -33.93 -2.71 12.37
CA ASP A 86 -34.94 -3.19 11.44
C ASP A 86 -34.41 -4.27 10.50
N TYR A 87 -33.15 -4.16 10.07
CA TYR A 87 -32.56 -5.02 9.06
C TYR A 87 -31.09 -5.29 9.35
N VAL A 88 -30.63 -6.48 8.97
CA VAL A 88 -29.23 -6.86 8.93
C VAL A 88 -28.93 -7.29 7.49
N ILE A 89 -27.92 -6.70 6.86
CA ILE A 89 -27.63 -6.84 5.43
C ILE A 89 -26.17 -7.26 5.20
N GLU A 90 -25.90 -7.89 4.06
CA GLU A 90 -24.53 -8.16 3.62
C GLU A 90 -23.80 -6.88 3.19
N TYR A 91 -22.48 -6.95 3.09
CA TYR A 91 -21.65 -5.87 2.55
C TYR A 91 -22.15 -5.40 1.16
N GLY A 92 -22.61 -4.15 1.08
CA GLY A 92 -23.10 -3.56 -0.17
C GLY A 92 -24.50 -4.00 -0.62
N GLU A 93 -25.24 -4.76 0.19
CA GLU A 93 -26.63 -5.13 -0.11
C GLU A 93 -27.54 -3.88 -0.05
N LEU A 94 -28.37 -3.68 -1.09
CA LEU A 94 -29.19 -2.47 -1.23
C LEU A 94 -30.21 -2.31 -0.08
N MET A 95 -30.23 -1.13 0.54
CA MET A 95 -31.28 -0.72 1.48
C MET A 95 -32.56 -0.35 0.71
N ARG A 96 -33.58 -1.21 0.78
CA ARG A 96 -34.82 -1.05 -0.01
C ARG A 96 -35.93 -0.27 0.69
N ASP A 97 -35.90 -0.21 2.02
CA ASP A 97 -36.98 0.32 2.84
C ASP A 97 -36.45 1.38 3.82
N ALA A 98 -37.36 2.18 4.39
CA ALA A 98 -37.00 3.03 5.53
C ALA A 98 -36.74 2.19 6.78
N GLY A 99 -35.83 2.63 7.65
CA GLY A 99 -35.51 1.94 8.90
C GLY A 99 -34.05 2.06 9.31
N TYR A 100 -33.68 1.37 10.38
CA TYR A 100 -32.29 1.27 10.84
C TYR A 100 -31.67 -0.06 10.40
N TYR A 101 -30.61 0.02 9.61
CA TYR A 101 -29.85 -1.09 9.06
C TYR A 101 -28.57 -1.30 9.84
N PHE A 102 -28.20 -2.57 10.02
CA PHE A 102 -26.83 -2.97 10.32
C PHE A 102 -26.24 -3.69 9.10
N MET A 103 -25.05 -3.29 8.64
CA MET A 103 -24.35 -3.90 7.50
C MET A 103 -23.11 -4.64 7.97
N ASP A 104 -22.97 -5.91 7.56
CA ASP A 104 -21.74 -6.67 7.81
C ASP A 104 -20.57 -6.07 7.01
N SER A 105 -19.53 -5.64 7.72
CA SER A 105 -18.31 -5.07 7.14
C SER A 105 -17.15 -5.15 8.13
N PRO A 106 -15.89 -5.03 7.68
CA PRO A 106 -14.76 -4.78 8.57
C PRO A 106 -14.82 -3.36 9.16
N GLY A 107 -14.00 -3.11 10.19
CA GLY A 107 -13.87 -1.84 10.90
C GLY A 107 -12.91 -0.86 10.22
N ASN A 108 -12.22 -1.27 9.14
CA ASN A 108 -11.49 -0.34 8.28
C ASN A 108 -12.45 0.69 7.67
N ASP A 109 -12.22 1.96 8.01
CA ASP A 109 -13.05 3.12 7.63
C ASP A 109 -13.47 3.12 6.15
N LEU A 110 -12.51 2.97 5.24
CA LEU A 110 -12.75 3.14 3.81
C LEU A 110 -13.48 1.93 3.21
N GLU A 111 -13.15 0.72 3.67
CA GLU A 111 -13.87 -0.50 3.31
C GLU A 111 -15.33 -0.44 3.78
N SER A 112 -15.56 -0.04 5.03
CA SER A 112 -16.89 0.12 5.62
C SER A 112 -17.74 1.16 4.88
N ILE A 113 -17.22 2.37 4.68
CA ILE A 113 -17.94 3.45 3.97
C ILE A 113 -18.29 3.04 2.54
N ALA A 114 -17.38 2.37 1.82
CA ALA A 114 -17.66 1.91 0.46
C ALA A 114 -18.85 0.96 0.42
N GLY A 115 -18.97 0.04 1.40
CA GLY A 115 -20.14 -0.82 1.54
C GLY A 115 -21.41 -0.04 1.83
N GLN A 116 -21.36 0.97 2.70
CA GLN A 116 -22.51 1.80 3.04
C GLN A 116 -23.01 2.61 1.82
N VAL A 117 -22.09 3.19 1.06
CA VAL A 117 -22.41 3.90 -0.19
C VAL A 117 -22.98 2.92 -1.21
N ALA A 118 -22.39 1.74 -1.38
CA ALA A 118 -22.92 0.70 -2.27
C ALA A 118 -24.33 0.24 -1.87
N SER A 119 -24.64 0.25 -0.56
CA SER A 119 -25.95 -0.06 -0.02
C SER A 119 -27.00 1.05 -0.23
N GLY A 120 -26.58 2.23 -0.71
CA GLY A 120 -27.45 3.36 -1.08
C GLY A 120 -27.39 4.57 -0.14
N CYS A 121 -26.42 4.66 0.78
CA CYS A 121 -26.23 5.86 1.60
C CYS A 121 -25.87 7.08 0.72
N ASN A 122 -26.58 8.20 0.91
CA ASN A 122 -26.36 9.46 0.17
C ASN A 122 -25.74 10.58 1.03
N VAL A 123 -25.55 10.36 2.33
CA VAL A 123 -24.76 11.18 3.26
C VAL A 123 -24.08 10.23 4.25
N ILE A 124 -22.81 10.48 4.56
CA ILE A 124 -22.05 9.72 5.56
C ILE A 124 -21.75 10.62 6.76
N PHE A 125 -21.99 10.11 7.96
CA PHE A 125 -21.46 10.71 9.19
C PHE A 125 -20.21 9.95 9.60
N PHE A 126 -19.08 10.65 9.62
CA PHE A 126 -17.80 10.07 10.01
C PHE A 126 -17.35 10.65 11.35
N VAL A 127 -17.49 9.87 12.42
CA VAL A 127 -17.10 10.29 13.77
C VAL A 127 -15.64 9.91 14.02
N THR A 128 -14.83 10.86 14.48
CA THR A 128 -13.40 10.64 14.67
C THR A 128 -12.85 11.31 15.92
N GLY A 129 -12.00 10.58 16.66
CA GLY A 129 -11.30 11.12 17.83
C GLY A 129 -9.97 11.81 17.49
N ASN A 130 -9.27 11.31 16.47
CA ASN A 130 -7.97 11.84 16.04
C ASN A 130 -8.08 12.86 14.91
N GLY A 131 -9.26 13.00 14.29
CA GLY A 131 -9.46 13.94 13.19
C GLY A 131 -9.14 13.32 11.84
N SER A 132 -9.76 12.17 11.51
CA SER A 132 -9.60 11.60 10.18
C SER A 132 -10.15 12.49 9.09
N ILE A 133 -9.42 12.58 7.98
CA ILE A 133 -9.75 13.42 6.82
C ILE A 133 -10.47 12.60 5.73
N THR A 134 -10.91 11.38 6.05
CA THR A 134 -11.59 10.45 5.15
C THR A 134 -12.82 11.10 4.51
N ASN A 135 -12.89 11.05 3.17
CA ASN A 135 -14.06 11.45 2.39
C ASN A 135 -14.30 10.46 1.26
N PHE A 136 -15.54 10.39 0.80
CA PHE A 136 -15.92 9.60 -0.38
C PHE A 136 -16.01 10.49 -1.64
N PRO A 137 -15.64 10.01 -2.86
CA PRO A 137 -15.52 10.87 -4.05
C PRO A 137 -16.77 11.62 -4.48
N PHE A 138 -17.95 11.05 -4.25
CA PHE A 138 -19.22 11.64 -4.70
C PHE A 138 -20.35 11.61 -3.66
N VAL A 139 -20.09 11.06 -2.46
CA VAL A 139 -21.06 11.04 -1.36
C VAL A 139 -20.54 11.97 -0.27
N PRO A 140 -21.29 13.02 0.11
CA PRO A 140 -20.84 13.98 1.11
C PRO A 140 -20.61 13.27 2.45
N THR A 141 -19.45 13.55 3.06
CA THR A 141 -19.02 12.96 4.33
C THR A 141 -18.87 14.06 5.37
N ILE A 142 -19.84 14.14 6.28
CA ILE A 142 -19.84 15.08 7.41
C ILE A 142 -18.94 14.51 8.50
N LYS A 143 -17.79 15.13 8.71
CA LYS A 143 -16.79 14.71 9.71
C LYS A 143 -17.05 15.37 11.05
N VAL A 144 -17.20 14.54 12.08
CA VAL A 144 -17.52 14.95 13.44
C VAL A 144 -16.34 14.62 14.34
N VAL A 145 -15.66 15.62 14.87
CA VAL A 145 -14.52 15.43 15.77
C VAL A 145 -14.93 15.58 17.23
N THR A 146 -14.44 14.69 18.09
CA THR A 146 -14.95 14.55 19.47
C THR A 146 -14.33 15.51 20.49
N THR A 147 -13.37 16.35 20.09
CA THR A 147 -12.71 17.32 20.99
C THR A 147 -12.48 18.67 20.30
N THR A 148 -12.72 19.77 21.02
CA THR A 148 -12.60 21.14 20.49
C THR A 148 -11.19 21.48 20.06
N ARG A 149 -10.19 21.11 20.87
CA ARG A 149 -8.77 21.31 20.51
C ARG A 149 -8.41 20.68 19.16
N ARG A 150 -8.94 19.48 18.86
CA ARG A 150 -8.68 18.82 17.58
C ARG A 150 -9.45 19.48 16.44
N PHE A 151 -10.67 19.94 16.69
CA PHE A 151 -11.44 20.74 15.73
C PHE A 151 -10.70 22.02 15.33
N GLU A 152 -10.16 22.77 16.29
CA GLU A 152 -9.43 24.01 16.02
C GLU A 152 -8.20 23.75 15.14
N LEU A 153 -7.42 22.71 15.48
CA LEU A 153 -6.23 22.29 14.74
C LEU A 153 -6.56 21.87 13.28
N LEU A 154 -7.70 21.20 13.09
CA LEU A 154 -8.11 20.60 11.81
C LEU A 154 -9.35 21.29 11.24
N SER A 155 -9.55 22.57 11.52
CA SER A 155 -10.76 23.32 11.15
C SER A 155 -10.96 23.47 9.64
N ARG A 156 -9.90 23.27 8.85
CA ARG A 156 -9.96 23.20 7.38
C ARG A 156 -10.31 21.81 6.84
N ASP A 157 -10.45 20.82 7.71
CA ASP A 157 -10.75 19.43 7.37
C ASP A 157 -11.93 18.84 8.16
N MET A 158 -12.52 19.56 9.12
CA MET A 158 -13.60 19.06 10.00
C MET A 158 -14.89 19.86 9.87
N ASP A 159 -16.03 19.19 9.85
CA ASP A 159 -17.35 19.83 9.68
C ASP A 159 -18.00 20.18 11.02
N VAL A 160 -17.91 19.30 12.03
CA VAL A 160 -18.61 19.44 13.32
C VAL A 160 -17.66 19.29 14.50
N ASN A 161 -17.71 20.25 15.43
CA ASN A 161 -17.07 20.17 16.74
C ASN A 161 -18.00 19.52 17.79
N ALA A 162 -17.93 18.21 17.97
CA ALA A 162 -18.68 17.54 19.05
C ALA A 162 -18.04 17.73 20.44
N GLY A 163 -16.79 18.21 20.49
CA GLY A 163 -16.11 18.57 21.73
C GLY A 163 -16.80 19.70 22.50
N ALA A 164 -17.58 20.54 21.80
CA ALA A 164 -18.37 21.61 22.40
C ALA A 164 -19.32 21.10 23.51
N TYR A 165 -19.77 19.84 23.43
CA TYR A 165 -20.54 19.23 24.51
C TYR A 165 -19.76 19.15 25.83
N GLN A 166 -18.47 18.83 25.77
CA GLN A 166 -17.59 18.81 26.94
C GLN A 166 -17.26 20.23 27.44
N ASP A 167 -17.37 21.23 26.57
CA ASP A 167 -17.14 22.65 26.88
C ASP A 167 -18.40 23.36 27.41
N GLY A 168 -19.53 22.64 27.51
CA GLY A 168 -20.76 23.12 28.14
C GLY A 168 -21.93 23.38 27.20
N THR A 169 -21.77 23.17 25.88
CA THR A 169 -22.90 23.23 24.94
C THR A 169 -23.87 22.07 25.19
N PRO A 170 -25.18 22.32 25.36
CA PRO A 170 -26.16 21.23 25.52
C PRO A 170 -26.20 20.29 24.31
N MET A 171 -26.38 18.98 24.56
CA MET A 171 -26.45 17.96 23.49
C MET A 171 -27.59 18.22 22.51
N ASP A 172 -28.75 18.71 22.98
CA ASP A 172 -29.89 19.04 22.13
C ASP A 172 -29.55 20.18 21.15
N GLU A 173 -28.78 21.18 21.61
CA GLU A 173 -28.33 22.29 20.78
C GLU A 173 -27.32 21.80 19.72
N LEU A 174 -26.32 21.03 20.14
CA LEU A 174 -25.32 20.45 19.23
C LEU A 174 -25.96 19.51 18.20
N GLY A 175 -26.92 18.70 18.65
CA GLY A 175 -27.69 17.79 17.80
C GLY A 175 -28.53 18.54 16.76
N GLN A 176 -29.17 19.64 17.16
CA GLN A 176 -29.92 20.49 16.23
C GLN A 176 -29.00 21.16 15.20
N GLN A 177 -27.86 21.72 15.63
CA GLN A 177 -26.87 22.32 14.72
C GLN A 177 -26.35 21.29 13.71
N THR A 178 -26.07 20.06 14.16
CA THR A 178 -25.61 18.97 13.29
C THR A 178 -26.70 18.55 12.31
N LEU A 179 -27.97 18.51 12.73
CA LEU A 179 -29.10 18.21 11.86
C LEU A 179 -29.30 19.30 10.80
N ASP A 180 -29.21 20.58 11.17
CA ASP A 180 -29.34 21.71 10.25
C ASP A 180 -28.24 21.68 9.18
N LEU A 181 -26.98 21.44 9.59
CA LEU A 181 -25.87 21.21 8.67
C LEU A 181 -26.16 20.03 7.73
N THR A 182 -26.67 18.92 8.26
CA THR A 182 -27.01 17.74 7.46
C THR A 182 -28.03 18.06 6.37
N VAL A 183 -29.07 18.84 6.70
CA VAL A 183 -30.08 19.29 5.73
C VAL A 183 -29.44 20.16 4.65
N ASN A 184 -28.56 21.09 5.02
CA ASN A 184 -27.87 21.95 4.05
C ASN A 184 -26.97 21.13 3.11
N VAL A 185 -26.20 20.18 3.67
CA VAL A 185 -25.32 19.29 2.90
C VAL A 185 -26.12 18.42 1.95
N ALA A 186 -27.19 17.80 2.42
CA ALA A 186 -28.11 17.03 1.58
C ALA A 186 -28.80 17.90 0.50
N SER A 187 -28.88 19.21 0.72
CA SER A 187 -29.42 20.19 -0.23
C SER A 187 -28.36 20.79 -1.17
N GLY A 188 -27.11 20.32 -1.11
CA GLY A 188 -26.03 20.69 -2.05
C GLY A 188 -24.93 21.58 -1.47
N GLU A 189 -24.94 21.89 -0.17
CA GLU A 189 -23.78 22.51 0.47
C GLU A 189 -22.61 21.51 0.54
N ARG A 190 -21.44 21.91 0.01
CA ARG A 190 -20.24 21.07 0.06
C ARG A 190 -19.67 21.03 1.48
N THR A 191 -19.37 19.83 1.96
CA THR A 191 -18.63 19.59 3.21
C THR A 191 -17.23 20.19 3.14
N VAL A 192 -16.61 20.40 4.30
CA VAL A 192 -15.23 20.90 4.43
C VAL A 192 -14.25 19.97 3.71
N GLY A 193 -14.45 18.65 3.82
CA GLY A 193 -13.61 17.65 3.16
C GLY A 193 -13.70 17.71 1.62
N GLU A 194 -14.90 17.92 1.07
CA GLU A 194 -15.06 18.13 -0.37
C GLU A 194 -14.35 19.41 -0.85
N LYS A 195 -14.40 20.49 -0.05
CA LYS A 195 -13.71 21.75 -0.36
C LYS A 195 -12.19 21.58 -0.32
N ALA A 196 -11.67 20.69 0.54
CA ALA A 196 -10.25 20.38 0.64
C ALA A 196 -9.70 19.55 -0.55
N GLY A 197 -10.56 18.95 -1.37
CA GLY A 197 -10.15 18.23 -2.58
C GLY A 197 -9.57 16.84 -2.33
N HIS A 198 -9.85 16.26 -1.15
CA HIS A 198 -9.42 14.92 -0.76
C HIS A 198 -10.62 13.96 -0.71
N ALA A 199 -10.51 12.79 -1.34
CA ALA A 199 -11.44 11.68 -1.27
C ALA A 199 -10.78 10.37 -1.73
N GLN A 200 -11.16 9.26 -1.09
CA GLN A 200 -10.58 7.94 -1.35
C GLN A 200 -11.65 6.85 -1.22
N VAL A 201 -11.39 5.70 -1.83
CA VAL A 201 -12.27 4.52 -1.75
C VAL A 201 -11.42 3.27 -1.66
N GLN A 202 -11.86 2.35 -0.82
CA GLN A 202 -11.37 0.99 -0.79
C GLN A 202 -12.56 0.06 -0.67
N ILE A 203 -12.63 -0.97 -1.51
CA ILE A 203 -13.63 -2.03 -1.35
C ILE A 203 -13.03 -3.08 -0.40
N TRP A 204 -13.87 -3.72 0.41
CA TRP A 204 -13.43 -4.83 1.27
C TRP A 204 -12.69 -5.88 0.44
N ARG A 205 -11.37 -5.98 0.63
CA ARG A 205 -10.55 -6.94 -0.13
C ARG A 205 -10.80 -8.34 0.38
N ASN A 206 -10.81 -9.30 -0.55
CA ASN A 206 -10.90 -10.71 -0.21
C ASN A 206 -9.78 -11.12 0.75
N TRP A 207 -10.16 -11.93 1.74
CA TRP A 207 -9.22 -12.60 2.62
C TRP A 207 -8.92 -13.98 2.05
N GLN A 208 -7.63 -14.28 1.85
CA GLN A 208 -7.24 -15.43 1.01
C GLN A 208 -7.47 -16.80 1.67
N GLN A 209 -7.48 -16.90 3.00
CA GLN A 209 -7.83 -18.16 3.67
C GLN A 209 -9.35 -18.31 3.72
N THR A 210 -9.82 -19.48 3.33
CA THR A 210 -11.24 -19.86 3.42
C THR A 210 -11.52 -20.85 4.55
N ASP A 211 -10.48 -21.29 5.25
CA ASP A 211 -10.52 -22.16 6.42
C ASP A 211 -9.18 -22.09 7.19
N ALA A 212 -9.07 -22.78 8.33
CA ALA A 212 -7.88 -22.78 9.18
C ALA A 212 -6.86 -23.89 8.86
N SER A 213 -7.03 -24.67 7.78
CA SER A 213 -6.24 -25.88 7.52
C SER A 213 -4.75 -25.60 7.28
N GLN A 214 -4.42 -24.44 6.72
CA GLN A 214 -3.03 -24.02 6.45
C GLN A 214 -2.44 -23.12 7.54
N LEU A 215 -3.23 -22.71 8.53
CA LEU A 215 -2.85 -21.66 9.47
C LEU A 215 -1.54 -21.99 10.21
N GLN A 216 -1.39 -23.21 10.72
CA GLN A 216 -0.17 -23.61 11.44
C GLN A 216 1.05 -23.67 10.52
N THR A 217 0.88 -24.07 9.26
CA THR A 217 1.97 -24.05 8.27
C THR A 217 2.42 -22.62 8.00
N LEU A 218 1.48 -21.70 7.82
CA LEU A 218 1.76 -20.30 7.49
C LEU A 218 2.38 -19.52 8.66
N LEU A 219 1.92 -19.76 9.88
CA LEU A 219 2.49 -19.13 11.08
C LEU A 219 3.93 -19.58 11.36
N ASN A 220 4.33 -20.76 10.87
CA ASN A 220 5.65 -21.36 11.09
C ASN A 220 6.47 -21.46 9.81
N ALA A 221 6.15 -20.67 8.78
CA ALA A 221 6.91 -20.63 7.54
C ALA A 221 8.39 -20.27 7.83
N PRO A 222 9.36 -20.97 7.20
CA PRO A 222 10.77 -20.69 7.42
C PRO A 222 11.10 -19.29 6.92
N LYS A 223 11.89 -18.54 7.69
CA LYS A 223 12.34 -17.22 7.27
C LYS A 223 13.44 -17.34 6.21
N PRO A 224 13.41 -16.50 5.16
CA PRO A 224 14.51 -16.38 4.21
C PRO A 224 15.82 -16.00 4.89
N THR A 225 16.94 -16.39 4.27
CA THR A 225 18.28 -16.28 4.89
C THR A 225 18.94 -14.91 4.71
N GLY A 226 18.45 -14.09 3.76
CA GLY A 226 19.07 -12.86 3.29
C GLY A 226 20.33 -13.08 2.44
N ALA A 227 20.86 -14.31 2.38
CA ALA A 227 22.13 -14.61 1.71
C ALA A 227 21.93 -14.92 0.21
N PRO A 228 22.84 -14.49 -0.68
CA PRO A 228 22.74 -14.80 -2.10
C PRO A 228 22.82 -16.31 -2.34
N ILE A 229 22.03 -16.78 -3.29
CA ILE A 229 22.00 -18.18 -3.73
C ILE A 229 23.22 -18.43 -4.63
N VAL A 230 23.91 -19.55 -4.39
CA VAL A 230 25.06 -19.96 -5.19
C VAL A 230 24.61 -20.46 -6.57
N ILE A 231 25.06 -19.77 -7.61
CA ILE A 231 24.76 -20.09 -9.01
C ILE A 231 25.99 -20.58 -9.77
N GLN A 232 25.75 -21.20 -10.93
CA GLN A 232 26.79 -21.55 -11.88
C GLN A 232 27.48 -20.28 -12.44
N PRO A 233 28.79 -20.31 -12.69
CA PRO A 233 29.50 -19.12 -13.19
C PRO A 233 29.13 -18.81 -14.64
N ALA A 234 29.27 -17.54 -15.04
CA ALA A 234 29.14 -17.15 -16.44
C ALA A 234 30.24 -17.79 -17.30
N THR A 235 29.89 -18.13 -18.54
CA THR A 235 30.83 -18.56 -19.58
C THR A 235 31.37 -17.40 -20.39
N THR A 236 30.69 -16.25 -20.37
CA THR A 236 31.01 -15.04 -21.13
C THR A 236 30.91 -13.80 -20.26
N ALA A 237 31.80 -12.82 -20.50
CA ALA A 237 31.72 -11.50 -19.89
C ALA A 237 31.14 -10.49 -20.89
N SER A 238 30.38 -9.51 -20.41
CA SER A 238 29.90 -8.39 -21.22
C SER A 238 30.75 -7.15 -20.98
N PRO A 239 31.22 -6.45 -22.04
CA PRO A 239 31.98 -5.21 -21.91
C PRO A 239 31.10 -3.97 -21.62
N VAL A 240 29.77 -4.13 -21.49
CA VAL A 240 28.84 -3.00 -21.34
C VAL A 240 29.20 -2.13 -20.13
N GLN A 241 29.09 -0.82 -20.29
CA GLN A 241 29.32 0.18 -19.25
C GLN A 241 28.11 1.12 -19.16
N PHE A 242 27.82 1.57 -17.96
CA PHE A 242 26.76 2.51 -17.61
C PHE A 242 27.37 3.78 -17.04
N ILE A 243 26.75 4.92 -17.29
CA ILE A 243 26.96 6.16 -16.57
C ILE A 243 25.87 6.25 -15.51
N MET A 244 26.26 6.15 -14.24
CA MET A 244 25.36 6.24 -13.09
C MET A 244 25.67 7.50 -12.27
N GLN A 245 24.75 7.92 -11.41
CA GLN A 245 24.99 8.97 -10.44
C GLN A 245 25.75 8.42 -9.23
N GLN A 246 26.58 9.24 -8.59
CA GLN A 246 27.35 8.89 -7.41
C GLN A 246 26.68 9.48 -6.16
N VAL A 247 26.27 8.64 -5.22
CA VAL A 247 25.61 9.05 -3.97
C VAL A 247 26.28 8.38 -2.79
N ASN A 248 26.84 9.16 -1.86
CA ASN A 248 27.53 8.66 -0.67
C ASN A 248 28.59 7.57 -0.97
N GLY A 249 29.28 7.67 -2.11
CA GLY A 249 30.28 6.69 -2.53
C GLY A 249 29.75 5.47 -3.28
N GLN A 250 28.44 5.36 -3.52
CA GLN A 250 27.81 4.26 -4.24
C GLN A 250 27.17 4.73 -5.56
N PRO A 251 27.29 3.96 -6.64
CA PRO A 251 26.59 4.26 -7.90
C PRO A 251 25.09 4.01 -7.76
N THR A 252 24.27 4.88 -8.34
CA THR A 252 22.83 4.70 -8.46
C THR A 252 22.32 5.12 -9.83
N ALA A 253 21.30 4.43 -10.32
CA ALA A 253 20.66 4.75 -11.60
C ALA A 253 19.75 5.99 -11.52
N ASP A 254 19.39 6.49 -10.33
CA ASP A 254 18.50 7.65 -10.19
C ASP A 254 18.58 8.30 -8.80
N ARG A 255 18.06 9.51 -8.66
CA ARG A 255 17.87 10.24 -7.40
C ARG A 255 16.45 10.78 -7.30
N ILE A 256 15.61 10.06 -6.55
CA ILE A 256 14.18 10.32 -6.40
C ILE A 256 13.88 10.89 -5.01
N GLY A 257 13.01 11.90 -4.95
CA GLY A 257 12.35 12.30 -3.71
C GLY A 257 11.12 11.44 -3.46
N LEU A 258 11.12 10.63 -2.40
CA LEU A 258 10.04 9.70 -2.08
C LEU A 258 9.16 10.24 -0.95
N ILE A 259 7.85 10.33 -1.19
CA ILE A 259 6.85 10.48 -0.12
C ILE A 259 6.19 9.12 0.09
N LEU A 260 6.47 8.50 1.24
CA LEU A 260 6.03 7.17 1.57
C LEU A 260 4.86 7.24 2.58
N PRO A 261 3.59 7.20 2.13
CA PRO A 261 2.46 7.21 3.03
C PRO A 261 2.43 5.94 3.89
N THR A 262 2.12 6.04 5.17
CA THR A 262 2.04 4.86 6.07
C THR A 262 0.65 4.25 6.15
N SER A 263 -0.33 4.81 5.45
CA SER A 263 -1.68 4.29 5.35
C SER A 263 -2.40 4.79 4.10
N LEU A 264 -3.51 4.14 3.72
CA LEU A 264 -4.37 4.63 2.64
C LEU A 264 -4.79 6.08 2.87
N CYS A 265 -5.21 6.43 4.09
CA CYS A 265 -5.70 7.76 4.46
C CYS A 265 -4.68 8.90 4.22
N SER A 266 -3.38 8.60 4.14
CA SER A 266 -2.35 9.58 3.77
C SER A 266 -1.94 9.50 2.30
N GLY A 267 -2.36 8.47 1.56
CA GLY A 267 -1.93 8.21 0.18
C GLY A 267 -2.29 9.29 -0.83
N GLN A 268 -3.52 9.81 -0.82
CA GLN A 268 -3.89 10.87 -1.76
C GLN A 268 -3.22 12.20 -1.41
N VAL A 269 -3.08 12.52 -0.12
CA VAL A 269 -2.32 13.70 0.31
C VAL A 269 -0.86 13.59 -0.13
N ALA A 270 -0.25 12.41 -0.02
CA ALA A 270 1.09 12.15 -0.52
C ALA A 270 1.20 12.33 -2.04
N ASN A 271 0.20 11.88 -2.82
CA ASN A 271 0.11 12.12 -4.26
C ASN A 271 -0.02 13.61 -4.59
N MET A 272 -0.84 14.37 -3.85
CA MET A 272 -0.99 15.82 -4.02
C MET A 272 0.34 16.54 -3.79
N ILE A 273 1.06 16.17 -2.72
CA ILE A 273 2.38 16.74 -2.39
C ILE A 273 3.40 16.38 -3.48
N ALA A 274 3.48 15.12 -3.92
CA ALA A 274 4.38 14.71 -5.01
C ALA A 274 4.08 15.49 -6.31
N TYR A 275 2.81 15.70 -6.63
CA TYR A 275 2.40 16.52 -7.77
C TYR A 275 2.85 17.97 -7.64
N HIS A 276 2.70 18.59 -6.47
CA HIS A 276 3.17 19.97 -6.23
C HIS A 276 4.68 20.08 -6.38
N LEU A 277 5.45 19.19 -5.76
CA LEU A 277 6.91 19.17 -5.83
C LEU A 277 7.42 19.01 -7.27
N ASN A 278 6.83 18.09 -8.04
CA ASN A 278 7.16 17.91 -9.45
C ASN A 278 6.79 19.14 -10.31
N LYS A 279 5.63 19.75 -10.06
CA LYS A 279 5.20 20.97 -10.76
C LYS A 279 6.12 22.15 -10.48
N GLN A 280 6.63 22.26 -9.25
CA GLN A 280 7.62 23.25 -8.84
C GLN A 280 9.03 22.95 -9.38
N LYS A 281 9.27 21.71 -9.85
CA LYS A 281 10.60 21.21 -10.27
C LYS A 281 11.66 21.38 -9.17
N LEU A 282 11.24 21.23 -7.91
CA LEU A 282 12.13 21.38 -6.76
C LEU A 282 13.30 20.39 -6.87
N GLY A 283 14.53 20.85 -6.65
CA GLY A 283 15.71 19.98 -6.66
C GLY A 283 16.22 19.51 -8.03
N GLN A 284 15.59 19.88 -9.16
CA GLN A 284 16.04 19.44 -10.48
C GLN A 284 17.48 19.89 -10.81
N PRO A 285 17.88 21.16 -10.56
CA PRO A 285 19.28 21.59 -10.73
C PRO A 285 20.27 20.81 -9.85
N GLU A 286 19.83 20.36 -8.67
CA GLU A 286 20.60 19.59 -7.69
C GLU A 286 20.60 18.08 -7.99
N GLY A 287 19.92 17.66 -9.05
CA GLY A 287 19.92 16.30 -9.58
C GLY A 287 18.80 15.40 -9.06
N ILE A 288 17.75 15.93 -8.43
CA ILE A 288 16.51 15.19 -8.18
C ILE A 288 15.75 15.04 -9.49
N SER A 289 15.51 13.81 -9.94
CA SER A 289 14.85 13.57 -11.23
C SER A 289 13.35 13.80 -11.17
N ARG A 290 12.70 13.32 -10.09
CA ARG A 290 11.26 13.40 -9.84
C ARG A 290 10.93 13.13 -8.38
N TYR A 291 9.69 13.46 -8.02
CA TYR A 291 9.06 13.04 -6.78
C TYR A 291 8.04 11.93 -7.03
N VAL A 292 8.07 10.90 -6.20
CA VAL A 292 7.16 9.75 -6.29
C VAL A 292 6.44 9.60 -4.96
N SER A 293 5.15 9.29 -5.02
CA SER A 293 4.42 8.76 -3.87
C SER A 293 3.99 7.33 -4.15
N LEU A 294 4.04 6.50 -3.11
CA LEU A 294 3.67 5.09 -3.15
C LEU A 294 2.40 4.87 -2.33
N ALA A 295 1.28 5.42 -2.82
CA ALA A 295 -0.03 5.25 -2.18
C ALA A 295 -0.52 3.80 -2.28
N HIS A 296 -1.05 3.27 -1.19
CA HIS A 296 -1.50 1.87 -1.07
C HIS A 296 -2.68 1.73 -0.10
N THR A 297 -3.31 0.55 -0.09
CA THR A 297 -4.47 0.28 0.78
C THR A 297 -4.16 -0.24 2.18
N GLU A 298 -2.89 -0.52 2.49
CA GLU A 298 -2.51 -1.11 3.79
C GLU A 298 -2.21 -0.05 4.87
N GLY A 299 -1.86 -0.50 6.07
CA GLY A 299 -1.46 0.32 7.23
C GLY A 299 -2.59 0.63 8.22
N CYS A 300 -3.79 0.93 7.72
CA CYS A 300 -5.00 1.06 8.55
C CYS A 300 -5.73 -0.29 8.67
N GLY A 301 -6.17 -0.65 9.87
CA GLY A 301 -6.85 -1.92 10.11
C GLY A 301 -6.06 -3.18 9.75
N ASN A 302 -4.72 -3.10 9.60
CA ASN A 302 -3.91 -4.28 9.30
C ASN A 302 -3.97 -5.28 10.46
N SER A 303 -4.08 -6.57 10.14
CA SER A 303 -3.84 -7.64 11.10
C SER A 303 -2.36 -7.66 11.52
N GLY A 304 -2.09 -7.82 12.81
CA GLY A 304 -0.73 -7.99 13.31
C GLY A 304 -0.09 -9.30 12.81
N GLY A 305 1.14 -9.56 13.22
CA GLY A 305 1.85 -10.78 12.85
C GLY A 305 2.53 -10.68 11.49
N SER A 306 2.41 -11.71 10.64
CA SER A 306 3.18 -11.82 9.40
C SER A 306 2.81 -10.75 8.35
N ALA A 307 1.53 -10.38 8.23
CA ALA A 307 1.09 -9.35 7.29
C ALA A 307 1.66 -7.97 7.65
N GLU A 308 1.65 -7.60 8.93
CA GLU A 308 2.26 -6.36 9.42
C GLU A 308 3.78 -6.35 9.25
N GLN A 309 4.46 -7.48 9.53
CA GLN A 309 5.91 -7.62 9.33
C GLN A 309 6.30 -7.50 7.86
N MET A 310 5.55 -8.15 6.97
CA MET A 310 5.76 -8.10 5.53
C MET A 310 5.57 -6.68 4.98
N TYR A 311 4.51 -5.99 5.41
CA TYR A 311 4.28 -4.59 5.10
C TYR A 311 5.45 -3.72 5.57
N ALA A 312 5.85 -3.83 6.84
CA ALA A 312 6.93 -3.04 7.41
C ALA A 312 8.25 -3.27 6.66
N GLN A 313 8.57 -4.54 6.34
CA GLN A 313 9.76 -4.90 5.59
C GLN A 313 9.80 -4.24 4.22
N ALA A 314 8.70 -4.32 3.45
CA ALA A 314 8.64 -3.71 2.13
C ALA A 314 8.72 -2.17 2.20
N MET A 315 8.08 -1.55 3.20
CA MET A 315 8.19 -0.11 3.46
C MET A 315 9.64 0.32 3.76
N VAL A 316 10.38 -0.46 4.57
CA VAL A 316 11.81 -0.22 4.81
C VAL A 316 12.62 -0.41 3.52
N GLY A 317 12.32 -1.44 2.72
CA GLY A 317 12.94 -1.66 1.42
C GLY A 317 12.82 -0.45 0.49
N TYR A 318 11.65 0.20 0.46
CA TYR A 318 11.45 1.46 -0.28
C TYR A 318 12.15 2.66 0.34
N ALA A 319 12.08 2.83 1.66
CA ALA A 319 12.69 3.97 2.34
C ALA A 319 14.21 4.05 2.12
N PHE A 320 14.89 2.90 1.98
CA PHE A 320 16.32 2.80 1.71
C PHE A 320 16.63 2.28 0.30
N HIS A 321 15.68 2.39 -0.62
CA HIS A 321 15.86 1.94 -2.00
C HIS A 321 17.01 2.72 -2.67
N PRO A 322 17.90 2.09 -3.49
CA PRO A 322 19.06 2.78 -4.07
C PRO A 322 18.72 3.99 -4.94
N LEU A 323 17.53 4.00 -5.55
CA LEU A 323 17.02 5.12 -6.36
C LEU A 323 16.53 6.30 -5.51
N VAL A 324 16.32 6.12 -4.20
CA VAL A 324 15.74 7.13 -3.33
C VAL A 324 16.86 7.96 -2.71
N ARG A 325 16.83 9.27 -2.97
CA ARG A 325 17.79 10.21 -2.37
C ARG A 325 17.31 10.72 -1.02
N HIS A 326 16.04 11.12 -0.96
CA HIS A 326 15.38 11.64 0.24
C HIS A 326 14.03 10.95 0.38
N CYS A 327 13.75 10.40 1.56
CA CYS A 327 12.48 9.76 1.86
C CYS A 327 11.79 10.46 3.03
N LEU A 328 10.51 10.79 2.85
CA LEU A 328 9.66 11.30 3.92
C LEU A 328 8.50 10.32 4.15
N LEU A 329 8.34 9.85 5.39
CA LEU A 329 7.18 9.09 5.80
C LEU A 329 6.03 10.04 6.14
N LEU A 330 4.87 9.82 5.53
CA LEU A 330 3.67 10.60 5.77
C LEU A 330 2.61 9.72 6.44
N GLU A 331 2.41 9.94 7.74
CA GLU A 331 1.30 9.32 8.45
C GLU A 331 0.03 10.15 8.33
N HIS A 332 -1.09 9.47 8.52
CA HIS A 332 -2.33 10.13 8.80
C HIS A 332 -2.43 10.46 10.29
N GLY A 333 -2.20 9.48 11.16
CA GLY A 333 -2.02 9.61 12.62
C GLY A 333 -2.89 8.67 13.47
N CYS A 334 -3.81 7.92 12.86
CA CYS A 334 -4.71 6.99 13.57
C CYS A 334 -4.58 5.52 13.15
N GLU A 335 -3.79 5.24 12.12
CA GLU A 335 -3.43 3.90 11.68
C GLU A 335 -2.61 3.13 12.73
N LYS A 336 -2.51 1.81 12.57
CA LYS A 336 -1.66 0.98 13.44
C LYS A 336 -0.18 1.19 13.13
N THR A 337 0.16 1.45 11.87
CA THR A 337 1.53 1.57 11.37
C THR A 337 2.00 3.03 11.28
N HIS A 338 1.65 3.85 12.27
CA HIS A 338 2.06 5.27 12.34
C HIS A 338 3.59 5.46 12.38
N ASN A 339 4.06 6.69 12.29
CA ASN A 339 5.49 7.02 12.18
C ASN A 339 6.32 6.42 13.31
N ASP A 340 5.87 6.45 14.56
CA ASP A 340 6.63 5.83 15.67
C ASP A 340 6.74 4.30 15.53
N PHE A 341 5.70 3.62 15.01
CA PHE A 341 5.81 2.20 14.67
C PHE A 341 6.87 2.01 13.58
N MET A 342 6.83 2.80 12.51
CA MET A 342 7.79 2.70 11.41
C MET A 342 9.22 3.01 11.84
N ARG A 343 9.43 4.01 12.70
CA ARG A 343 10.75 4.31 13.30
C ARG A 343 11.31 3.08 13.99
N HIS A 344 10.52 2.46 14.86
CA HIS A 344 10.94 1.26 15.57
C HIS A 344 11.24 0.09 14.62
N GLN A 345 10.43 -0.13 13.58
CA GLN A 345 10.70 -1.16 12.57
C GLN A 345 12.01 -0.89 11.82
N ILE A 346 12.23 0.35 11.41
CA ILE A 346 13.43 0.72 10.66
C ILE A 346 14.68 0.60 11.54
N GLU A 347 14.63 1.05 12.79
CA GLU A 347 15.75 0.90 13.74
C GLU A 347 16.09 -0.58 13.96
N ASN A 348 15.09 -1.45 14.13
CA ASN A 348 15.29 -2.89 14.28
C ASN A 348 15.89 -3.56 13.04
N LEU A 349 15.62 -2.99 11.86
CA LEU A 349 16.19 -3.43 10.59
C LEU A 349 17.52 -2.72 10.25
N GLY A 350 18.05 -1.91 11.17
CA GLY A 350 19.35 -1.25 11.03
C GLY A 350 19.36 -0.03 10.10
N GLY A 351 18.19 0.54 9.81
CA GLY A 351 18.06 1.73 8.99
C GLY A 351 18.42 3.02 9.75
N ASP A 352 18.90 4.00 8.99
CA ASP A 352 19.42 5.26 9.50
C ASP A 352 18.33 6.34 9.52
N MET A 353 17.88 6.72 10.73
CA MET A 353 16.82 7.71 10.95
C MET A 353 17.16 9.11 10.47
N ASP A 354 18.45 9.48 10.44
CA ASP A 354 18.88 10.83 10.06
C ASP A 354 18.64 11.09 8.57
N LYS A 355 18.36 10.04 7.79
CA LYS A 355 18.05 10.11 6.35
C LYS A 355 16.56 10.24 6.04
N LEU A 356 15.70 10.26 7.07
CA LEU A 356 14.24 10.21 6.90
C LEU A 356 13.54 11.47 7.42
N GLY A 357 12.56 11.91 6.64
CA GLY A 357 11.58 12.92 7.04
C GLY A 357 10.34 12.28 7.63
N PHE A 358 9.64 13.02 8.50
CA PHE A 358 8.40 12.55 9.11
C PHE A 358 7.39 13.69 9.18
N ALA A 359 6.18 13.43 8.71
CA ALA A 359 5.05 14.35 8.80
C ALA A 359 3.76 13.58 9.12
N SER A 360 2.78 14.28 9.67
CA SER A 360 1.52 13.73 10.17
C SER A 360 0.37 14.66 9.86
N ILE A 361 -0.60 14.17 9.08
CA ILE A 361 -1.76 14.98 8.69
C ILE A 361 -2.54 15.45 9.94
N GLN A 362 -2.79 14.55 10.90
CA GLN A 362 -3.59 14.85 12.10
C GLN A 362 -2.85 15.67 13.16
N LEU A 363 -1.52 15.58 13.22
CA LEU A 363 -0.71 16.30 14.21
C LEU A 363 -0.17 17.63 13.68
N ASP A 364 0.07 17.75 12.38
CA ASP A 364 0.67 18.94 11.76
C ASP A 364 -0.36 19.95 11.22
N GLY A 365 -1.65 19.78 11.53
CA GLY A 365 -2.68 20.79 11.24
C GLY A 365 -3.38 20.62 9.88
N GLY A 366 -3.53 19.38 9.43
CA GLY A 366 -4.34 19.06 8.26
C GLY A 366 -3.59 19.09 6.94
N ILE A 367 -4.33 18.95 5.84
CA ILE A 367 -3.79 18.72 4.49
C ILE A 367 -2.87 19.88 4.05
N GLU A 368 -3.30 21.12 4.26
CA GLU A 368 -2.56 22.30 3.83
C GLU A 368 -1.25 22.48 4.61
N LYS A 369 -1.32 22.42 5.93
CA LYS A 369 -0.16 22.66 6.80
C LYS A 369 0.88 21.54 6.67
N VAL A 370 0.44 20.29 6.52
CA VAL A 370 1.37 19.18 6.28
C VAL A 370 2.03 19.28 4.91
N THR A 371 1.31 19.76 3.89
CA THR A 371 1.89 20.02 2.56
C THR A 371 3.02 21.04 2.64
N GLU A 372 2.77 22.19 3.28
CA GLU A 372 3.79 23.23 3.50
C GLU A 372 5.02 22.67 4.24
N LYS A 373 4.79 21.86 5.29
CA LYS A 373 5.86 21.23 6.09
C LYS A 373 6.71 20.28 5.26
N VAL A 374 6.08 19.43 4.43
CA VAL A 374 6.81 18.45 3.59
C VAL A 374 7.61 19.16 2.50
N GLU A 375 7.03 20.17 1.84
CA GLU A 375 7.74 20.97 0.84
C GLU A 375 8.98 21.66 1.44
N ALA A 376 8.82 22.28 2.62
CA ALA A 376 9.93 22.89 3.33
C ALA A 376 11.02 21.88 3.73
N TRP A 377 10.63 20.67 4.16
CA TRP A 377 11.58 19.63 4.52
C TRP A 377 12.42 19.18 3.31
N PHE A 378 11.80 18.92 2.16
CA PHE A 378 12.55 18.55 0.95
C PHE A 378 13.49 19.67 0.51
N ALA A 379 13.04 20.93 0.54
CA ALA A 379 13.89 22.07 0.19
C ALA A 379 15.13 22.16 1.09
N ASP A 380 14.98 21.96 2.40
CA ASP A 380 16.09 21.94 3.36
C ASP A 380 17.06 20.77 3.13
N GLN A 381 16.56 19.56 2.83
CA GLN A 381 17.43 18.42 2.52
C GLN A 381 18.21 18.62 1.23
N ILE A 382 17.56 19.15 0.19
CA ILE A 382 18.19 19.43 -1.10
C ILE A 382 19.28 20.50 -0.95
N ALA A 383 19.05 21.54 -0.13
CA ALA A 383 20.06 22.57 0.14
C ALA A 383 21.33 22.03 0.82
N LYS A 384 21.25 20.86 1.47
CA LYS A 384 22.38 20.18 2.13
C LYS A 384 23.09 19.18 1.20
N ASP A 385 22.50 18.86 0.05
CA ASP A 385 23.10 17.90 -0.88
C ASP A 385 24.35 18.46 -1.56
N ALA A 386 25.34 17.59 -1.74
CA ALA A 386 26.44 17.88 -2.65
C ALA A 386 25.95 17.91 -4.10
N ALA A 387 26.69 18.62 -4.95
CA ALA A 387 26.41 18.65 -6.39
C ALA A 387 26.39 17.22 -6.98
N PRO A 388 25.48 16.93 -7.92
CA PRO A 388 25.41 15.64 -8.58
C PRO A 388 26.75 15.33 -9.28
N ALA A 389 27.27 14.13 -9.05
CA ALA A 389 28.42 13.60 -9.77
C ALA A 389 28.03 12.30 -10.46
N THR A 390 28.69 11.99 -11.59
CA THR A 390 28.48 10.76 -12.34
C THR A 390 29.71 9.86 -12.30
N VAL A 391 29.52 8.57 -12.43
CA VAL A 391 30.56 7.54 -12.45
C VAL A 391 30.29 6.54 -13.57
N GLN A 392 31.34 6.07 -14.23
CA GLN A 392 31.25 4.99 -15.21
C GLN A 392 31.47 3.64 -14.52
N VAL A 393 30.52 2.72 -14.68
CA VAL A 393 30.49 1.41 -14.00
C VAL A 393 30.12 0.30 -14.96
N GLY A 394 30.57 -0.93 -14.67
CA GLY A 394 30.17 -2.14 -15.39
C GLY A 394 28.94 -2.83 -14.80
N LEU A 395 28.67 -4.06 -15.23
CA LEU A 395 27.57 -4.91 -14.72
C LEU A 395 27.59 -5.14 -13.21
N GLY A 396 28.74 -5.02 -12.55
CA GLY A 396 28.86 -5.18 -11.10
C GLY A 396 28.06 -4.16 -10.28
N ALA A 397 27.70 -3.01 -10.86
CA ALA A 397 26.85 -2.03 -10.20
C ALA A 397 25.35 -2.23 -10.48
N LEU A 398 24.98 -3.17 -11.36
CA LEU A 398 23.60 -3.37 -11.79
C LEU A 398 22.82 -4.18 -10.75
N ARG A 399 21.61 -3.69 -10.42
CA ARG A 399 20.62 -4.40 -9.60
C ARG A 399 19.39 -4.66 -10.44
N LEU A 400 19.31 -5.87 -11.00
CA LEU A 400 18.34 -6.26 -12.03
C LEU A 400 17.24 -7.14 -11.45
N GLY A 401 15.98 -6.81 -11.71
CA GLY A 401 14.86 -7.73 -11.55
C GLY A 401 14.57 -8.46 -12.86
N LEU A 402 14.37 -9.78 -12.81
CA LEU A 402 13.83 -10.56 -13.94
C LEU A 402 12.47 -11.16 -13.59
N HIS A 403 11.52 -11.02 -14.52
CA HIS A 403 10.20 -11.65 -14.44
C HIS A 403 9.77 -12.20 -15.80
N THR A 404 8.85 -13.14 -15.78
CA THR A 404 8.23 -13.72 -16.98
C THR A 404 6.74 -13.91 -16.75
N ASP A 405 5.93 -13.48 -17.72
CA ASP A 405 4.50 -13.73 -17.78
C ASP A 405 4.14 -14.45 -19.08
N GLY A 406 3.27 -15.46 -18.95
CA GLY A 406 2.92 -16.39 -20.03
C GLY A 406 4.00 -17.45 -20.33
N PRO A 407 3.88 -18.15 -21.48
CA PRO A 407 4.77 -19.26 -21.83
C PRO A 407 6.24 -18.83 -22.00
N VAL A 408 7.15 -19.54 -21.31
CA VAL A 408 8.60 -19.32 -21.42
C VAL A 408 9.22 -20.39 -22.30
N THR A 409 9.68 -20.01 -23.49
CA THR A 409 10.39 -20.94 -24.39
C THR A 409 11.79 -21.27 -23.85
N ASN A 410 12.37 -22.39 -24.27
CA ASN A 410 13.74 -22.76 -23.88
C ASN A 410 14.76 -21.69 -24.27
N SER A 411 14.61 -21.07 -25.44
CA SER A 411 15.52 -20.01 -25.89
C SER A 411 15.46 -18.79 -24.97
N VAL A 412 14.28 -18.34 -24.59
CA VAL A 412 14.09 -17.22 -23.64
C VAL A 412 14.69 -17.58 -22.28
N ALA A 413 14.35 -18.76 -21.75
CA ALA A 413 14.87 -19.24 -20.47
C ALA A 413 16.40 -19.32 -20.45
N THR A 414 17.02 -19.86 -21.51
CA THR A 414 18.50 -19.93 -21.62
C THR A 414 19.13 -18.55 -21.70
N GLN A 415 18.56 -17.61 -22.47
CA GLN A 415 19.12 -16.26 -22.56
C GLN A 415 19.02 -15.50 -21.23
N LEU A 416 17.87 -15.59 -20.54
CA LEU A 416 17.72 -15.02 -19.20
C LEU A 416 18.65 -15.68 -18.18
N ALA A 417 18.92 -16.98 -18.29
CA ALA A 417 19.92 -17.67 -17.47
C ALA A 417 21.33 -17.12 -17.69
N ASP A 418 21.71 -16.90 -18.96
CA ASP A 418 23.00 -16.31 -19.31
C ASP A 418 23.11 -14.86 -18.81
N LEU A 419 22.05 -14.07 -18.93
CA LEU A 419 21.99 -12.72 -18.37
C LEU A 419 22.18 -12.73 -16.85
N THR A 420 21.47 -13.60 -16.14
CA THR A 420 21.62 -13.79 -14.69
C THR A 420 23.08 -14.07 -14.31
N LYS A 421 23.70 -15.05 -14.97
CA LYS A 421 25.09 -15.43 -14.71
C LYS A 421 26.05 -14.28 -15.01
N MET A 422 25.88 -13.56 -16.12
CA MET A 422 26.73 -12.43 -16.50
C MET A 422 26.73 -11.31 -15.46
N VAL A 423 25.55 -10.90 -14.99
CA VAL A 423 25.41 -9.83 -14.00
C VAL A 423 26.01 -10.26 -12.67
N VAL A 424 25.65 -11.44 -12.16
CA VAL A 424 26.12 -11.94 -10.87
C VAL A 424 27.62 -12.21 -10.87
N SER A 425 28.17 -12.77 -11.95
CA SER A 425 29.62 -13.02 -12.06
C SER A 425 30.44 -11.73 -12.13
N ALA A 426 29.84 -10.62 -12.58
CA ALA A 426 30.44 -9.29 -12.55
C ALA A 426 30.33 -8.60 -11.18
N GLY A 427 29.66 -9.23 -10.20
CA GLY A 427 29.43 -8.69 -8.85
C GLY A 427 28.12 -7.91 -8.68
N GLY A 428 27.19 -7.99 -9.64
CA GLY A 428 25.88 -7.34 -9.58
C GLY A 428 24.83 -8.17 -8.83
N THR A 429 23.62 -7.63 -8.74
CA THR A 429 22.47 -8.28 -8.10
C THR A 429 21.43 -8.66 -9.15
N VAL A 430 20.91 -9.88 -9.06
CA VAL A 430 19.74 -10.33 -9.82
C VAL A 430 18.70 -10.89 -8.86
N VAL A 431 17.47 -10.39 -8.94
CA VAL A 431 16.35 -10.86 -8.11
C VAL A 431 15.26 -11.43 -9.03
N VAL A 432 14.66 -12.55 -8.64
CA VAL A 432 13.50 -13.18 -9.30
C VAL A 432 12.44 -13.49 -8.25
N PRO A 433 11.15 -13.17 -8.47
CA PRO A 433 10.10 -13.57 -7.53
C PRO A 433 9.81 -15.07 -7.66
N GLU A 434 9.47 -15.73 -6.55
CA GLU A 434 9.30 -17.20 -6.50
C GLU A 434 8.20 -17.72 -7.44
N ASN A 435 7.17 -16.91 -7.69
CA ASN A 435 6.05 -17.21 -8.57
C ASN A 435 6.36 -16.93 -10.05
N ALA A 436 7.56 -16.45 -10.41
CA ALA A 436 7.92 -16.24 -11.81
C ALA A 436 7.96 -17.58 -12.57
N GLY A 437 7.31 -17.62 -13.74
CA GLY A 437 7.36 -18.77 -14.67
C GLY A 437 8.79 -19.21 -15.02
N LEU A 438 9.76 -18.29 -14.95
CA LEU A 438 11.18 -18.52 -15.14
C LEU A 438 11.74 -19.64 -14.26
N LEU A 439 11.34 -19.69 -12.97
CA LEU A 439 11.80 -20.71 -12.03
C LEU A 439 11.16 -22.08 -12.28
N SER A 440 10.06 -22.14 -13.05
CA SER A 440 9.46 -23.40 -13.50
C SER A 440 10.17 -24.00 -14.72
N SER A 441 10.97 -23.20 -15.44
CA SER A 441 11.71 -23.66 -16.63
C SER A 441 12.98 -24.43 -16.25
N ALA A 442 13.06 -25.70 -16.68
CA ALA A 442 14.27 -26.51 -16.54
C ALA A 442 15.46 -25.86 -17.27
N ALA A 443 15.23 -25.27 -18.45
CA ALA A 443 16.27 -24.58 -19.20
C ALA A 443 16.88 -23.38 -18.45
N TYR A 444 16.12 -22.73 -17.56
CA TYR A 444 16.67 -21.70 -16.68
C TYR A 444 17.33 -22.33 -15.45
N ARG A 445 16.60 -23.17 -14.69
CA ARG A 445 17.08 -23.77 -13.45
C ARG A 445 18.38 -24.54 -13.62
N ASP A 446 18.45 -25.41 -14.62
CA ASP A 446 19.60 -26.30 -14.84
C ASP A 446 20.85 -25.53 -15.31
N ASN A 447 20.67 -24.30 -15.82
CA ASN A 447 21.78 -23.43 -16.23
C ASN A 447 22.20 -22.43 -15.14
N VAL A 448 21.32 -22.08 -14.20
CA VAL A 448 21.62 -21.10 -13.14
C VAL A 448 21.91 -21.78 -11.81
N LEU A 449 21.04 -22.67 -11.36
CA LEU A 449 21.09 -23.22 -10.01
C LEU A 449 22.11 -24.36 -9.91
N THR A 450 22.73 -24.47 -8.74
CA THR A 450 23.66 -25.58 -8.41
C THR A 450 22.98 -26.70 -7.62
N ALA A 451 21.82 -26.42 -7.02
CA ALA A 451 21.02 -27.35 -6.24
C ALA A 451 19.66 -27.59 -6.89
N VAL A 452 19.09 -28.78 -6.65
CA VAL A 452 17.78 -29.18 -7.19
C VAL A 452 16.63 -28.41 -6.55
N THR A 453 16.74 -28.10 -5.26
CA THR A 453 15.74 -27.34 -4.51
C THR A 453 16.40 -26.11 -3.89
N VAL A 454 15.84 -24.95 -4.15
CA VAL A 454 16.30 -23.67 -3.62
C VAL A 454 15.10 -22.95 -3.03
N LEU A 455 15.21 -22.53 -1.77
CA LEU A 455 14.20 -21.72 -1.10
C LEU A 455 14.44 -20.23 -1.39
N PRO A 456 13.41 -19.37 -1.28
CA PRO A 456 13.59 -17.93 -1.30
C PRO A 456 14.69 -17.49 -0.33
N SER A 457 15.59 -16.63 -0.81
CA SER A 457 16.63 -16.02 0.01
C SER A 457 16.23 -14.65 0.54
N LEU A 458 15.18 -14.04 -0.01
CA LEU A 458 14.61 -12.77 0.45
C LEU A 458 13.13 -12.96 0.78
N GLY A 459 12.68 -12.36 1.87
CA GLY A 459 11.26 -12.17 2.12
C GLY A 459 10.66 -11.15 1.16
N TYR A 460 9.33 -11.11 1.09
CA TYR A 460 8.63 -10.12 0.27
C TYR A 460 9.07 -8.70 0.64
N GLY A 461 9.63 -7.96 -0.32
CA GLY A 461 10.17 -6.62 -0.13
C GLY A 461 11.42 -6.50 0.73
N GLU A 462 12.07 -7.62 1.08
CA GLU A 462 13.36 -7.58 1.78
C GLU A 462 14.45 -7.02 0.87
N HIS A 463 15.20 -6.04 1.36
CA HIS A 463 16.29 -5.44 0.60
C HIS A 463 17.45 -6.44 0.41
N ALA A 464 17.91 -6.61 -0.83
CA ALA A 464 19.05 -7.45 -1.15
C ALA A 464 20.39 -6.81 -0.69
N ALA A 465 20.75 -6.99 0.58
CA ALA A 465 21.91 -6.31 1.18
C ALA A 465 23.26 -6.71 0.53
N GLN A 466 23.36 -7.94 0.01
CA GLN A 466 24.57 -8.46 -0.63
C GLN A 466 24.35 -8.60 -2.15
N PRO A 467 25.36 -8.31 -2.98
CA PRO A 467 25.29 -8.65 -4.40
C PRO A 467 25.23 -10.17 -4.63
N GLY A 468 24.55 -10.58 -5.69
CA GLY A 468 24.35 -11.99 -6.02
C GLY A 468 22.97 -12.30 -6.61
N PHE A 469 22.67 -13.59 -6.74
CA PHE A 469 21.37 -14.06 -7.17
C PHE A 469 20.44 -14.27 -5.97
N HIS A 470 19.23 -13.75 -6.04
CA HIS A 470 18.22 -13.90 -5.00
C HIS A 470 16.88 -14.34 -5.58
N ILE A 471 16.15 -15.11 -4.77
CA ILE A 471 14.74 -15.42 -5.00
C ILE A 471 13.95 -14.74 -3.88
N MET A 472 12.94 -13.95 -4.25
CA MET A 472 12.05 -13.26 -3.31
C MET A 472 10.75 -14.04 -3.14
N GLU A 473 10.28 -14.19 -1.90
CA GLU A 473 8.92 -14.68 -1.61
C GLU A 473 7.85 -13.83 -2.31
N ALA A 474 6.82 -14.47 -2.85
CA ALA A 474 5.71 -13.88 -3.57
C ALA A 474 4.41 -14.56 -3.11
N PRO A 475 3.81 -14.12 -1.98
CA PRO A 475 2.68 -14.80 -1.33
C PRO A 475 1.34 -14.54 -2.05
N THR A 476 1.38 -14.27 -3.35
CA THR A 476 0.27 -13.84 -4.19
C THR A 476 0.61 -14.12 -5.65
N GLU A 477 -0.40 -14.40 -6.46
CA GLU A 477 -0.28 -14.52 -7.92
C GLU A 477 -0.64 -13.20 -8.63
N HIS A 478 -1.03 -12.17 -7.88
CA HIS A 478 -1.39 -10.88 -8.47
C HIS A 478 -0.14 -10.07 -8.84
N TRP A 479 0.05 -9.80 -10.13
CA TRP A 479 1.25 -9.14 -10.66
C TRP A 479 1.62 -7.85 -9.92
N VAL A 480 0.68 -6.92 -9.73
CA VAL A 480 0.98 -5.63 -9.07
C VAL A 480 1.46 -5.83 -7.63
N GLU A 481 0.94 -6.85 -6.95
CA GLU A 481 1.36 -7.15 -5.59
C GLU A 481 2.77 -7.75 -5.59
N THR A 482 3.04 -8.73 -6.45
CA THR A 482 4.39 -9.27 -6.63
C THR A 482 5.38 -8.16 -7.00
N LEU A 483 5.02 -7.29 -7.95
CA LEU A 483 5.83 -6.17 -8.43
C LEU A 483 6.16 -5.17 -7.31
N THR A 484 5.23 -4.96 -6.39
CA THR A 484 5.44 -4.08 -5.23
C THR A 484 6.48 -4.66 -4.27
N GLY A 485 6.37 -5.95 -3.90
CA GLY A 485 7.45 -6.59 -3.12
C GLY A 485 8.77 -6.59 -3.88
N PHE A 486 8.69 -6.86 -5.19
CA PHE A 486 9.86 -7.03 -6.04
C PHE A 486 10.67 -5.75 -6.19
N ALA A 487 10.02 -4.61 -6.41
CA ALA A 487 10.70 -3.32 -6.46
C ALA A 487 11.31 -2.94 -5.10
N ALA A 488 10.66 -3.26 -3.98
CA ALA A 488 11.21 -2.98 -2.65
C ALA A 488 12.54 -3.70 -2.34
N THR A 489 12.90 -4.77 -3.06
CA THR A 489 14.17 -5.48 -2.82
C THR A 489 15.41 -4.68 -3.20
N GLY A 490 15.25 -3.50 -3.80
CA GLY A 490 16.36 -2.63 -4.21
C GLY A 490 16.81 -2.84 -5.65
N VAL A 491 16.02 -3.51 -6.49
CA VAL A 491 16.29 -3.57 -7.94
C VAL A 491 16.07 -2.21 -8.57
N GLN A 492 16.99 -1.79 -9.44
CA GLN A 492 16.96 -0.47 -10.07
C GLN A 492 16.29 -0.48 -11.44
N VAL A 493 16.14 -1.66 -12.04
CA VAL A 493 15.43 -1.89 -13.30
C VAL A 493 14.88 -3.30 -13.30
N ILE A 494 13.68 -3.48 -13.83
CA ILE A 494 13.04 -4.78 -13.99
C ILE A 494 12.88 -5.07 -15.49
N VAL A 495 13.29 -6.25 -15.93
CA VAL A 495 13.01 -6.76 -17.28
C VAL A 495 11.94 -7.84 -17.15
N ALA A 496 10.76 -7.55 -17.66
CA ALA A 496 9.63 -8.47 -17.70
C ALA A 496 9.51 -9.03 -19.12
N HIS A 497 9.77 -10.32 -19.29
CA HIS A 497 9.45 -10.99 -20.54
C HIS A 497 7.96 -11.36 -20.56
N VAL A 498 7.19 -10.78 -21.47
CA VAL A 498 5.75 -11.02 -21.62
C VAL A 498 5.46 -11.81 -22.89
N ALA A 499 4.63 -12.85 -22.79
CA ALA A 499 4.24 -13.70 -23.93
C ALA A 499 2.74 -13.68 -24.23
N ASP A 500 1.90 -13.27 -23.28
CA ASP A 500 0.44 -13.26 -23.44
C ASP A 500 -0.10 -11.83 -23.58
N GLN A 501 0.32 -10.91 -22.71
CA GLN A 501 -0.13 -9.50 -22.70
C GLN A 501 0.88 -8.58 -22.01
N PRO A 502 0.91 -7.27 -22.33
CA PRO A 502 1.66 -6.29 -21.55
C PRO A 502 1.09 -6.16 -20.12
N MET A 503 1.94 -5.86 -19.16
CA MET A 503 1.56 -5.79 -17.74
C MET A 503 1.76 -4.38 -17.15
N GLN A 504 1.06 -4.04 -16.07
CA GLN A 504 1.25 -2.77 -15.35
C GLN A 504 2.72 -2.57 -14.95
N THR A 505 3.18 -1.32 -14.95
CA THR A 505 4.53 -0.95 -14.50
C THR A 505 4.51 -0.38 -13.08
N HIS A 506 5.69 -0.06 -12.54
CA HIS A 506 5.87 0.40 -11.17
C HIS A 506 6.15 1.92 -11.11
N PRO A 507 5.65 2.67 -10.10
CA PRO A 507 5.84 4.13 -10.02
C PRO A 507 7.28 4.58 -9.76
N LEU A 508 8.03 3.81 -8.97
CA LEU A 508 9.44 4.08 -8.63
C LEU A 508 10.44 3.46 -9.62
N VAL A 509 10.43 2.13 -9.75
CA VAL A 509 11.39 1.34 -10.54
C VAL A 509 10.92 1.18 -11.99
N PRO A 510 11.76 1.45 -13.00
CA PRO A 510 11.40 1.21 -14.39
C PRO A 510 11.24 -0.29 -14.69
N VAL A 511 10.09 -0.66 -15.28
CA VAL A 511 9.81 -2.02 -15.77
C VAL A 511 9.79 -2.02 -17.28
N LEU A 512 10.66 -2.81 -17.90
CA LEU A 512 10.77 -2.98 -19.34
C LEU A 512 9.97 -4.18 -19.81
N GLN A 513 9.05 -3.96 -20.73
CA GLN A 513 8.24 -4.99 -21.37
C GLN A 513 8.99 -5.53 -22.60
N VAL A 514 9.49 -6.76 -22.49
CA VAL A 514 10.28 -7.41 -23.54
C VAL A 514 9.55 -8.65 -24.03
N SER A 515 9.59 -8.95 -25.34
CA SER A 515 9.01 -10.20 -25.83
C SER A 515 9.77 -10.77 -27.02
N ALA A 516 9.87 -12.10 -27.08
CA ALA A 516 10.26 -12.83 -28.28
C ALA A 516 9.09 -13.58 -28.95
N ALA A 517 7.85 -13.38 -28.46
CA ALA A 517 6.68 -14.09 -28.94
C ALA A 517 6.04 -13.37 -30.12
N GLU A 518 5.77 -14.07 -31.21
CA GLU A 518 5.11 -13.53 -32.41
C GLU A 518 3.71 -12.96 -32.09
N ALA A 519 2.99 -13.57 -31.14
CA ALA A 519 1.69 -13.08 -30.66
C ALA A 519 1.75 -11.63 -30.13
N MET A 520 2.92 -11.23 -29.62
CA MET A 520 3.15 -9.94 -29.01
C MET A 520 3.41 -8.81 -30.02
N GLU A 521 3.54 -9.11 -31.32
CA GLU A 521 3.63 -8.08 -32.37
C GLU A 521 2.42 -7.15 -32.39
N SER A 522 1.23 -7.68 -32.07
CA SER A 522 -0.02 -6.90 -31.96
C SER A 522 0.00 -5.88 -30.82
N PHE A 523 0.91 -6.05 -29.84
CA PHE A 523 1.12 -5.17 -28.69
C PHE A 523 2.39 -4.32 -28.80
N ALA A 524 2.99 -4.17 -29.99
CA ALA A 524 4.27 -3.47 -30.17
C ALA A 524 4.29 -2.01 -29.65
N ALA A 525 3.14 -1.36 -29.54
CA ALA A 525 3.01 -0.02 -28.95
C ALA A 525 3.28 0.01 -27.44
N ASP A 526 3.12 -1.13 -26.77
CA ASP A 526 3.22 -1.27 -25.31
C ASP A 526 4.50 -2.01 -24.88
N LEU A 527 5.20 -2.64 -25.83
CA LEU A 527 6.48 -3.30 -25.62
C LEU A 527 7.64 -2.34 -25.78
N ASP A 528 8.60 -2.39 -24.85
CA ASP A 528 9.84 -1.63 -24.96
C ASP A 528 10.84 -2.28 -25.93
N LEU A 529 10.77 -3.61 -26.07
CA LEU A 529 11.63 -4.37 -26.98
C LEU A 529 10.93 -5.63 -27.50
N LEU A 530 10.80 -5.72 -28.82
CA LEU A 530 10.57 -6.99 -29.51
C LEU A 530 11.93 -7.58 -29.88
N LEU A 531 12.24 -8.74 -29.32
CA LEU A 531 13.48 -9.46 -29.55
C LEU A 531 13.46 -10.05 -30.96
N ASP A 532 14.41 -9.64 -31.78
CA ASP A 532 14.57 -10.11 -33.15
C ASP A 532 15.85 -10.93 -33.34
N GLY A 533 15.98 -11.56 -34.52
CA GLY A 533 17.18 -12.30 -34.88
C GLY A 533 17.43 -13.56 -34.06
N ALA A 534 18.71 -13.95 -33.95
CA ALA A 534 19.11 -15.18 -33.27
C ALA A 534 19.14 -14.97 -31.74
N PRO A 535 18.73 -15.97 -30.92
CA PRO A 535 18.71 -15.83 -29.46
C PRO A 535 20.02 -15.34 -28.83
N ALA A 536 21.16 -15.67 -29.43
CA ALA A 536 22.48 -15.24 -28.96
C ALA A 536 22.68 -13.71 -28.93
N SER A 537 21.90 -12.91 -29.67
CA SER A 537 21.97 -11.43 -29.63
C SER A 537 20.99 -10.78 -28.66
N TRP A 538 20.04 -11.52 -28.09
CA TRP A 538 18.96 -10.94 -27.28
C TRP A 538 19.48 -10.25 -26.01
N ASN A 539 20.47 -10.83 -25.35
CA ASN A 539 21.06 -10.23 -24.15
C ASN A 539 21.76 -8.90 -24.44
N GLU A 540 22.36 -8.72 -25.62
CA GLU A 540 22.94 -7.44 -26.04
C GLU A 540 21.86 -6.39 -26.26
N GLN A 541 20.74 -6.76 -26.90
CA GLN A 541 19.60 -5.86 -27.11
C GLN A 541 18.97 -5.43 -25.77
N ILE A 542 18.75 -6.37 -24.85
CA ILE A 542 18.21 -6.10 -23.51
C ILE A 542 19.14 -5.18 -22.73
N LEU A 543 20.45 -5.49 -22.68
CA LEU A 543 21.43 -4.66 -21.97
C LEU A 543 21.58 -3.26 -22.59
N GLY A 544 21.48 -3.15 -23.92
CA GLY A 544 21.46 -1.86 -24.61
C GLY A 544 20.27 -0.99 -24.21
N LEU A 545 19.08 -1.58 -24.10
CA LEU A 545 17.89 -0.88 -23.62
C LEU A 545 17.99 -0.51 -22.13
N VAL A 546 18.44 -1.45 -21.28
CA VAL A 546 18.69 -1.19 -19.85
C VAL A 546 19.67 -0.04 -19.66
N LYS A 547 20.74 0.03 -20.47
CA LYS A 547 21.69 1.14 -20.46
C LYS A 547 20.99 2.47 -20.73
N ARG A 548 20.17 2.55 -21.78
CA ARG A 548 19.43 3.78 -22.11
C ARG A 548 18.48 4.22 -21.00
N VAL A 549 17.90 3.28 -20.25
CA VAL A 549 17.04 3.59 -19.10
C VAL A 549 17.86 4.16 -17.94
N ILE A 550 18.96 3.50 -17.58
CA ILE A 550 19.87 3.93 -16.51
C ILE A 550 20.49 5.30 -16.82
N GLU A 551 20.77 5.59 -18.08
CA GLU A 551 21.34 6.86 -18.54
C GLU A 551 20.27 7.92 -18.83
N HIS A 552 18.99 7.63 -18.56
CA HIS A 552 17.83 8.51 -18.79
C HIS A 552 17.60 8.94 -20.25
N ASP A 553 18.13 8.18 -21.22
CA ASP A 553 17.89 8.34 -22.66
C ASP A 553 16.62 7.61 -23.16
N TYR A 554 15.96 6.87 -22.27
CA TYR A 554 14.74 6.14 -22.55
C TYR A 554 13.88 5.98 -21.29
N ALA A 555 12.58 6.20 -21.41
CA ALA A 555 11.60 5.89 -20.37
C ALA A 555 10.67 4.77 -20.88
N PRO A 556 10.33 3.75 -20.06
CA PRO A 556 9.45 2.66 -20.49
C PRO A 556 8.10 3.15 -21.04
N LYS A 557 7.59 2.53 -22.10
CA LYS A 557 6.38 2.99 -22.81
C LYS A 557 5.16 3.01 -21.90
N LEU A 558 4.90 1.92 -21.18
CA LEU A 558 3.75 1.82 -20.27
C LEU A 558 3.83 2.81 -19.11
N TYR A 559 5.04 3.18 -18.66
CA TYR A 559 5.22 4.24 -17.68
C TYR A 559 4.79 5.60 -18.25
N GLN A 560 5.20 5.93 -19.47
CA GLN A 560 4.80 7.17 -20.14
C GLN A 560 3.30 7.25 -20.41
N GLN A 561 2.66 6.12 -20.67
CA GLN A 561 1.22 6.01 -20.87
C GLN A 561 0.42 6.09 -19.54
N GLY A 562 1.11 6.04 -18.39
CA GLY A 562 0.46 6.06 -17.08
C GLY A 562 -0.14 4.73 -16.64
N ASN A 563 0.22 3.61 -17.29
CA ASN A 563 -0.21 2.26 -16.89
C ASN A 563 0.62 1.75 -15.70
N ILE A 564 0.57 2.51 -14.61
CA ILE A 564 1.35 2.36 -13.39
C ILE A 564 0.41 1.90 -12.28
N ASP A 565 0.86 0.96 -11.45
CA ASP A 565 0.09 0.53 -10.28
C ASP A 565 1.03 0.19 -9.10
N PHE A 566 0.47 0.20 -7.89
CA PHE A 566 1.20 -0.06 -6.65
C PHE A 566 0.24 -0.58 -5.58
N GLN A 567 0.51 -1.79 -5.09
CA GLN A 567 -0.35 -2.40 -4.08
C GLN A 567 0.41 -3.43 -3.28
N PHE A 568 0.44 -3.28 -1.95
CA PHE A 568 0.98 -4.34 -1.10
C PHE A 568 0.06 -5.56 -1.08
N THR A 569 0.67 -6.73 -1.11
CA THR A 569 -0.02 -7.96 -0.74
C THR A 569 -0.36 -7.96 0.76
N ARG A 570 -1.51 -8.54 1.09
CA ARG A 570 -1.86 -8.92 2.46
C ARG A 570 -1.27 -10.29 2.84
N GLY A 571 -0.68 -10.98 1.85
CA GLY A 571 -0.33 -12.38 1.96
C GLY A 571 -1.54 -13.23 2.31
N LEU A 572 -1.27 -14.44 2.81
CA LEU A 572 -2.32 -15.39 3.13
C LEU A 572 -3.03 -15.08 4.46
N LEU A 573 -2.35 -14.44 5.42
CA LEU A 573 -2.89 -14.18 6.76
C LEU A 573 -3.39 -12.74 6.96
N GLY A 574 -3.23 -11.84 5.98
CA GLY A 574 -3.65 -10.46 6.14
C GLY A 574 -5.16 -10.27 6.03
N VAL A 575 -5.73 -9.56 7.01
CA VAL A 575 -7.17 -9.22 7.09
C VAL A 575 -7.36 -7.76 7.47
N SER A 576 -8.56 -7.24 7.23
CA SER A 576 -8.97 -5.91 7.64
C SER A 576 -9.79 -5.99 8.94
N LEU A 577 -9.22 -5.42 10.00
CA LEU A 577 -9.85 -5.19 11.29
C LEU A 577 -10.13 -3.71 11.46
#